data_AF-X1LKJ5-F1
#
_entry.id   AF-X1LKJ5-F1
#
_cell.length_a   1.000
_cell.length_b   1.000
_cell.length_c   1.000
_cell.angle_alpha   90.00
_cell.angle_beta   90.00
_cell.angle_gamma   90.00
#
_symmetry.space_group_name_H-M   'P 1'
#
loop_
_entity.id
_entity.type
_entity.pdbx_description
1 polymer ?
#
loop_
_entity_poly.entity_id
_entity_poly.type
_entity_poly.pdbx_seq_one_letter_code
_entity_poly.pdbx_strand_id
1 'polypeptide(L)'
;EYFPTTDVVSGAWLPLPEEASYFTIDERYVLDLAEAIRQYMMLAIPMKPLCREDCAGLCSRCGHNLNQGPCNCLPQEIDSRWSEVSKIDFS
;
A
#
# COMPACT_ATOMS: atom_id res chain seq x y z
N GLU A 1 20.98 -2.10 -0.65
CA GLU A 1 22.33 -1.59 -0.93
C GLU A 1 22.26 -0.62 -2.12
N TYR A 2 23.13 0.39 -2.19
CA TYR A 2 23.12 1.43 -3.22
C TYR A 2 24.33 1.28 -4.15
N PHE A 3 24.11 1.35 -5.46
CA PHE A 3 25.13 1.04 -6.46
C PHE A 3 25.43 2.24 -7.38
N PRO A 4 26.70 2.60 -7.59
CA PRO A 4 27.06 3.64 -8.56
C PRO A 4 26.81 3.17 -10.00
N THR A 5 26.32 4.05 -10.86
CA THR A 5 26.15 3.76 -12.31
C THR A 5 27.43 4.00 -13.11
N THR A 6 28.40 4.70 -12.52
CA THR A 6 29.71 5.01 -13.11
C THR A 6 30.82 4.70 -12.12
N ASP A 7 31.93 4.18 -12.62
CA ASP A 7 33.14 3.99 -11.84
C ASP A 7 33.71 5.35 -11.37
N VAL A 8 34.03 5.43 -10.08
CA VAL A 8 34.36 6.69 -9.41
C VAL A 8 35.73 7.25 -9.84
N VAL A 9 36.59 6.40 -10.43
CA VAL A 9 37.97 6.76 -10.79
C VAL A 9 38.09 6.99 -12.30
N SER A 10 37.53 6.09 -13.10
CA SER A 10 37.64 6.09 -14.55
C SER A 10 36.48 6.80 -15.26
N GLY A 11 35.34 7.00 -14.58
CA GLY A 11 34.11 7.53 -15.18
C GLY A 11 33.43 6.56 -16.15
N ALA A 12 33.87 5.31 -16.21
CA ALA A 12 33.28 4.30 -17.07
C ALA A 12 31.89 3.86 -16.57
N TRP A 13 30.98 3.59 -17.49
CA TRP A 13 29.66 3.02 -17.17
C TRP A 13 29.79 1.62 -16.57
N LEU A 14 29.10 1.39 -15.46
CA LEU A 14 29.03 0.09 -14.81
C LEU A 14 27.77 -0.67 -15.26
N PRO A 15 27.84 -2.00 -15.44
CA PRO A 15 26.65 -2.80 -15.71
C PRO A 15 25.70 -2.72 -14.51
N LEU A 16 24.42 -2.44 -14.79
CA LEU A 16 23.38 -2.52 -13.78
C LEU A 16 23.18 -3.99 -13.39
N PRO A 17 22.97 -4.30 -12.10
CA PRO A 17 22.69 -5.67 -11.69
C PRO A 17 21.31 -6.13 -12.20
N GLU A 18 21.12 -7.44 -12.37
CA GLU A 18 20.02 -8.01 -13.18
C GLU A 18 18.61 -7.87 -12.58
N GLU A 19 18.49 -7.67 -11.27
CA GLU A 19 17.21 -7.53 -10.55
C GLU A 19 16.68 -6.08 -10.55
N ALA A 20 15.38 -5.89 -10.66
CA ALA A 20 14.77 -4.57 -10.90
C ALA A 20 14.61 -3.66 -9.66
N SER A 21 15.16 -4.02 -8.50
CA SER A 21 14.88 -3.35 -7.21
C SER A 21 16.08 -2.63 -6.59
N TYR A 22 17.15 -2.38 -7.36
CA TYR A 22 18.34 -1.71 -6.86
C TYR A 22 18.16 -0.21 -6.72
N PHE A 23 18.87 0.33 -5.73
CA PHE A 23 19.00 1.76 -5.55
C PHE A 23 20.31 2.23 -6.18
N THR A 24 20.31 3.37 -6.89
CA THR A 24 21.46 3.80 -7.69
C THR A 24 21.99 5.18 -7.30
N ILE A 25 23.26 5.42 -7.62
CA ILE A 25 23.93 6.71 -7.53
C ILE A 25 24.41 7.08 -8.94
N ASP A 26 23.95 8.22 -9.46
CA ASP A 26 24.32 8.67 -10.80
C ASP A 26 25.75 9.26 -10.87
N GLU A 27 26.22 9.57 -12.08
CA GLU A 27 27.53 10.17 -12.37
C GLU A 27 27.75 11.55 -11.71
N ARG A 28 26.68 12.20 -11.26
CA ARG A 28 26.71 13.48 -10.55
C ARG A 28 26.64 13.28 -9.04
N TYR A 29 26.81 12.04 -8.58
CA TYR A 29 26.71 11.64 -7.18
C TYR A 29 25.32 11.88 -6.58
N VAL A 30 24.28 11.84 -7.41
CA VAL A 30 22.89 11.97 -6.96
C VAL A 30 22.35 10.59 -6.64
N LEU A 31 21.84 10.45 -5.42
CA LEU A 31 21.18 9.25 -4.94
C LEU A 31 19.72 9.21 -5.39
N ASP A 32 19.32 8.15 -6.10
CA ASP A 32 17.91 7.91 -6.43
C ASP A 32 17.19 7.21 -5.27
N LEU A 33 16.24 7.93 -4.66
CA LEU A 33 15.41 7.45 -3.55
C LEU A 33 14.01 7.02 -4.00
N ALA A 34 13.66 7.12 -5.29
CA ALA A 34 12.31 6.88 -5.77
C ALA A 34 11.79 5.49 -5.37
N GLU A 35 12.62 4.46 -5.56
CA GLU A 35 12.27 3.08 -5.20
C GLU A 35 12.13 2.90 -3.68
N ALA A 36 12.98 3.56 -2.88
CA ALA A 36 12.94 3.44 -1.41
C ALA A 36 11.65 4.07 -0.89
N ILE A 37 11.36 5.28 -1.36
CA ILE A 37 10.13 6.00 -1.02
C ILE A 37 8.92 5.19 -1.45
N ARG A 38 8.91 4.58 -2.64
CA ARG A 38 7.81 3.73 -3.11
C ARG A 38 7.57 2.55 -2.17
N GLN A 39 8.64 1.84 -1.77
CA GLN A 39 8.54 0.70 -0.86
C GLN A 39 8.03 1.12 0.53
N TYR A 40 8.58 2.18 1.13
CA TYR A 40 8.11 2.68 2.42
C TYR A 40 6.68 3.21 2.35
N MET A 41 6.31 3.90 1.27
CA MET A 41 4.95 4.40 1.07
C MET A 41 3.95 3.24 0.99
N MET A 42 4.30 2.12 0.32
CA MET A 42 3.45 0.93 0.29
C MET A 42 3.18 0.36 1.70
N LEU A 43 4.16 0.40 2.59
CA LEU A 43 3.99 -0.05 3.97
C LEU A 43 3.17 0.93 4.82
N ALA A 44 3.23 2.22 4.50
CA ALA A 44 2.52 3.27 5.22
C ALA A 44 1.06 3.45 4.77
N ILE A 45 0.66 2.91 3.61
CA ILE A 45 -0.72 2.99 3.13
C ILE A 45 -1.63 2.17 4.07
N PRO A 46 -2.67 2.78 4.65
CA PRO A 46 -3.61 2.06 5.50
C PRO A 46 -4.35 0.99 4.69
N MET A 47 -4.62 -0.16 5.30
CA MET A 47 -5.38 -1.25 4.66
C MET A 47 -6.78 -0.82 4.20
N LYS A 48 -7.37 0.16 4.90
CA LYS A 48 -8.66 0.76 4.57
C LYS A 48 -8.51 2.29 4.51
N PRO A 49 -8.08 2.86 3.37
CA PRO A 49 -7.97 4.30 3.23
C PRO A 49 -9.37 4.92 3.35
N LEU A 50 -9.52 5.83 4.31
CA LEU A 50 -10.74 6.57 4.53
C LEU A 50 -10.61 7.99 3.99
N CYS A 51 -11.75 8.58 3.63
CA CYS A 51 -11.82 9.95 3.11
C CYS A 51 -11.48 11.01 4.17
N ARG A 52 -11.66 10.68 5.45
CA ARG A 52 -11.40 11.45 6.67
C ARG A 52 -11.46 10.50 7.88
N GLU A 53 -11.04 10.95 9.05
CA GLU A 53 -10.93 10.11 10.26
C GLU A 53 -12.25 9.45 10.68
N ASP A 54 -13.38 10.15 10.55
CA ASP A 54 -14.72 9.69 10.93
C ASP A 54 -15.55 9.17 9.72
N CYS A 55 -14.91 8.89 8.59
CA CYS A 55 -15.61 8.50 7.36
C CYS A 55 -16.30 7.14 7.55
N ALA A 56 -17.64 7.11 7.49
CA ALA A 56 -18.42 5.87 7.55
C ALA A 56 -18.14 4.91 6.38
N GLY A 57 -17.51 5.41 5.32
CA GLY A 57 -17.11 4.63 4.15
C GLY A 57 -18.24 4.42 3.15
N LEU A 58 -18.02 3.47 2.24
CA LEU A 58 -18.98 3.06 1.23
C LEU A 58 -19.58 1.70 1.57
N CYS A 59 -20.84 1.48 1.21
CA CYS A 59 -21.43 0.15 1.27
C CYS A 59 -20.66 -0.80 0.34
N SER A 60 -20.17 -1.93 0.87
CA SER A 60 -19.42 -2.94 0.09
C SER A 60 -20.26 -3.65 -0.98
N ARG A 61 -21.59 -3.51 -0.95
CA ARG A 61 -22.52 -4.11 -1.93
C ARG A 61 -22.92 -3.15 -3.04
N CYS A 62 -23.30 -1.92 -2.71
CA CYS A 62 -23.86 -0.96 -3.67
C CYS A 62 -23.02 0.31 -3.87
N GLY A 63 -21.95 0.51 -3.10
CA GLY A 63 -21.12 1.71 -3.16
C GLY A 63 -21.76 2.97 -2.57
N HIS A 64 -22.96 2.90 -1.97
CA HIS A 64 -23.61 4.06 -1.36
C HIS A 64 -22.71 4.71 -0.29
N ASN A 65 -22.67 6.03 -0.29
CA ASN A 65 -21.92 6.80 0.69
C ASN A 65 -22.65 6.78 2.04
N LEU A 66 -22.14 5.99 2.98
CA LEU A 66 -22.76 5.82 4.31
C LEU A 66 -22.72 7.11 5.14
N ASN A 67 -21.92 8.10 4.74
CA ASN A 67 -21.96 9.43 5.36
C ASN A 67 -23.23 10.22 5.00
N GLN A 68 -24.02 9.79 4.01
CA GLN A 68 -25.29 10.41 3.63
C GLN A 68 -26.51 9.70 4.24
N GLY A 69 -26.28 8.61 4.97
CA GLY A 69 -27.33 7.79 5.57
C GLY A 69 -27.17 6.30 5.27
N PRO A 70 -28.08 5.46 5.80
CA PRO A 70 -28.05 4.03 5.58
C PRO A 70 -28.46 3.68 4.14
N CYS A 71 -27.84 2.64 3.59
CA CYS A 71 -28.27 2.03 2.33
C CYS A 71 -29.36 0.98 2.56
N ASN A 72 -30.14 0.67 1.52
CA ASN A 72 -31.20 -0.36 1.59
C ASN A 72 -30.69 -1.79 1.27
N CYS A 73 -29.38 -2.04 1.34
CA CYS A 73 -28.86 -3.38 1.13
C CYS A 73 -29.28 -4.32 2.26
N LEU A 74 -29.69 -5.53 1.91
CA LEU A 74 -29.99 -6.57 2.89
C LEU A 74 -28.74 -6.89 3.74
N PRO A 75 -28.91 -7.17 5.05
CA PRO A 75 -27.82 -7.63 5.90
C PRO A 75 -27.13 -8.85 5.27
N GLN A 76 -25.82 -8.93 5.45
CA GLN A 76 -25.10 -10.10 5.00
C GLN A 76 -25.52 -11.30 5.83
N GLU A 77 -26.07 -12.33 5.18
CA GLU A 77 -26.27 -13.62 5.83
C GLU A 77 -24.91 -14.11 6.33
N ILE A 78 -24.86 -14.37 7.63
CA ILE A 78 -23.70 -15.00 8.26
C ILE A 78 -23.64 -16.42 7.70
N ASP A 79 -22.55 -16.75 7.03
CA ASP A 79 -22.31 -18.11 6.53
C ASP A 79 -22.43 -19.09 7.71
N SER A 80 -23.21 -20.16 7.51
CA SER A 80 -23.58 -21.10 8.56
C SER A 80 -22.38 -21.72 9.27
N ARG A 81 -21.23 -21.84 8.59
CA ARG A 81 -19.97 -22.34 9.18
C ARG A 81 -19.42 -21.44 10.28
N TRP A 82 -19.77 -20.16 10.26
CA TRP A 82 -19.30 -19.15 11.20
C TRP A 82 -20.36 -18.78 12.26
N SER A 83 -21.50 -19.48 12.28
CA SER A 83 -22.63 -19.20 13.19
C SER A 83 -22.30 -19.33 14.69
N GLU A 84 -21.28 -20.09 15.05
CA GLU A 84 -20.81 -20.18 16.44
C GLU A 84 -19.87 -19.02 16.82
N VAL A 85 -19.09 -18.51 15.86
CA VAL A 85 -18.14 -17.40 16.10
C VAL A 85 -18.89 -16.09 16.34
N SER A 86 -20.05 -15.90 15.71
CA SER A 86 -20.89 -14.72 15.94
C SER A 86 -21.49 -14.62 17.34
N LYS A 87 -21.44 -15.70 18.14
CA LYS A 87 -21.92 -15.72 19.53
C LYS A 87 -20.84 -15.32 20.55
N ILE A 88 -19.60 -15.11 20.10
CA ILE A 88 -18.49 -14.75 20.97
C ILE A 88 -18.48 -13.23 21.12
N ASP A 89 -18.64 -12.75 22.35
CA ASP A 89 -18.54 -11.34 22.70
C ASP A 89 -17.07 -10.93 22.86
N PHE A 90 -16.65 -9.89 22.15
CA PHE A 90 -15.29 -9.33 22.19
C PHE A 90 -15.24 -7.96 22.87
N SER A 91 -16.27 -7.62 23.65
CA SER A 91 -16.33 -6.41 24.49
C SER A 91 -15.14 -6.27 25.44
#